data_AF-A0A3L8T005-F1
#
_entry.id   AF-A0A3L8T005-F1
#
_cell.length_a   1.000
_cell.length_b   1.000
_cell.length_c   1.000
_cell.angle_alpha   90.00
_cell.angle_beta   90.00
_cell.angle_gamma   90.00
#
_symmetry.space_group_name_H-M   'P 1'
#
loop_
_entity.id
_entity.type
_entity.pdbx_description
1 polymer ?
#
loop_
_entity_poly.entity_id
_entity_poly.type
_entity_poly.pdbx_seq_one_letter_code
_entity_poly.pdbx_strand_id
1 'polypeptide(L)'
;MITSFCGNGIDNFWKVLEEGKNCTVEIPPERFNAKEWYDADGNKPGKICTTRAALLNEFNLFDNHLFGINNMEAEHMDPQQKLLMECTYKALEDAGVPVESVSGTKTGVFIGKMKISWQRKCV
;
A
#
# COMPACT_ATOMS: atom_id res chain seq x y z
N MET A 1 6.51 -2.83 10.86
CA MET A 1 5.83 -1.59 11.28
C MET A 1 5.64 -0.66 10.06
N ILE A 2 4.70 -0.93 9.12
CA ILE A 2 4.75 -0.27 7.77
C ILE A 2 3.38 0.08 7.13
N THR A 3 2.22 -0.35 7.65
CA THR A 3 0.93 0.00 7.00
C THR A 3 0.29 1.21 7.67
N SER A 4 0.48 2.39 7.07
CA SER A 4 0.00 3.66 7.63
C SER A 4 -1.09 4.30 6.78
N PHE A 5 -2.30 4.35 7.32
CA PHE A 5 -3.38 5.21 6.85
C PHE A 5 -3.69 6.13 8.02
N CYS A 6 -3.37 7.43 7.91
CA CYS A 6 -3.67 8.40 8.97
C CYS A 6 -3.19 8.01 10.38
N GLY A 7 -2.09 7.26 10.45
CA GLY A 7 -1.59 6.62 11.67
C GLY A 7 -1.09 5.20 11.38
N ASN A 8 -0.24 4.66 12.26
CA ASN A 8 0.39 3.35 12.08
C ASN A 8 -0.46 2.25 12.73
N GLY A 9 -0.84 1.23 11.96
CA GLY A 9 -1.48 0.02 12.50
C GLY A 9 -2.98 0.12 12.77
N ILE A 10 -3.56 -0.99 13.24
CA ILE A 10 -5.01 -1.19 13.35
C ILE A 10 -5.64 -0.30 14.43
N ASP A 11 -4.93 -0.07 15.54
CA ASP A 11 -5.41 0.77 16.64
C ASP A 11 -5.60 2.23 16.22
N ASN A 12 -4.70 2.75 15.39
CA ASN A 12 -4.84 4.09 14.86
C ASN A 12 -5.93 4.18 13.80
N PHE A 13 -6.08 3.15 12.98
CA PHE A 13 -7.19 3.06 12.04
C PHE A 13 -8.54 3.12 12.77
N TRP A 14 -8.68 2.39 13.88
CA TRP A 14 -9.89 2.43 14.71
C TRP A 14 -10.19 3.82 15.27
N LYS A 15 -9.19 4.49 15.84
CA LYS A 15 -9.33 5.88 16.34
C LYS A 15 -9.79 6.86 15.26
N VAL A 16 -9.23 6.74 14.05
CA VAL A 16 -9.60 7.58 12.91
C VAL A 16 -11.08 7.42 12.55
N LEU A 17 -11.60 6.18 12.62
CA LEU A 17 -13.01 5.90 12.40
C LEU A 17 -13.89 6.46 13.53
N GLU A 18 -13.51 6.25 14.78
CA GLU A 18 -14.23 6.77 15.95
C GLU A 18 -14.32 8.31 15.92
N GLU A 19 -13.24 8.99 15.52
CA GLU A 19 -13.16 10.45 15.44
C GLU A 19 -13.80 11.01 14.15
N GLY A 20 -14.16 10.17 13.17
CA GLY A 20 -14.67 10.61 11.87
C GLY A 20 -13.67 11.47 11.08
N LYS A 21 -12.36 11.25 11.27
CA LYS A 21 -11.30 12.12 10.77
C LYS A 21 -11.11 11.98 9.26
N ASN A 22 -11.08 13.11 8.55
CA ASN A 22 -10.69 13.13 7.13
C ASN A 22 -9.16 13.02 7.00
N CYS A 23 -8.71 11.96 6.35
CA CYS A 23 -7.29 11.63 6.18
C CYS A 23 -6.76 11.89 4.77
N THR A 24 -7.50 12.65 3.96
CA THR A 24 -7.00 13.13 2.67
C THR A 24 -5.91 14.18 2.89
N VAL A 25 -4.86 14.10 2.07
CA VAL A 25 -3.76 15.06 2.01
C VAL A 25 -3.56 15.52 0.57
N GLU A 26 -2.84 16.62 0.38
CA GLU A 26 -2.35 16.97 -0.95
C GLU A 26 -1.39 15.87 -1.45
N ILE A 27 -1.50 15.52 -2.73
CA ILE A 27 -0.61 14.53 -3.33
C ILE A 27 0.83 15.09 -3.33
N PRO A 28 1.77 14.41 -2.67
CA PRO A 28 3.15 14.86 -2.62
C PRO A 28 3.83 14.79 -3.99
N PRO A 29 4.70 15.75 -4.34
CA PRO A 29 5.39 15.79 -5.63
C PRO A 29 6.29 14.56 -5.87
N GLU A 30 6.72 13.88 -4.80
CA GLU A 30 7.49 12.62 -4.86
C GLU A 30 6.69 11.48 -5.50
N ARG A 31 5.35 11.54 -5.47
CA ARG A 31 4.50 10.59 -6.21
C ARG A 31 4.32 11.04 -7.66
N PHE A 32 3.81 12.25 -7.84
CA PHE A 32 3.78 12.97 -9.11
C PHE A 32 3.36 14.43 -8.88
N ASN A 33 3.70 15.33 -9.81
CA ASN A 33 3.31 16.73 -9.71
C ASN A 33 1.83 16.94 -10.06
N ALA A 34 0.92 16.75 -9.11
CA ALA A 34 -0.53 16.87 -9.36
C ALA A 34 -0.97 18.23 -9.92
N LYS A 35 -0.22 19.30 -9.65
CA LYS A 35 -0.53 20.66 -10.14
C LYS A 35 -0.42 20.79 -11.67
N GLU A 36 0.48 20.03 -12.31
CA GLU A 36 0.61 20.02 -13.78
C GLU A 36 -0.59 19.40 -14.49
N TRP A 37 -1.26 18.48 -13.80
CA TRP A 37 -2.38 17.70 -14.34
C TRP A 37 -3.74 18.25 -13.93
N TYR A 38 -3.77 19.20 -12.98
CA TYR A 38 -5.01 19.76 -12.47
C TYR A 38 -5.68 20.69 -13.48
N ASP A 39 -7.01 20.61 -13.56
CA ASP A 39 -7.88 21.60 -14.19
C ASP A 39 -9.19 21.71 -13.40
N ALA A 40 -9.78 22.91 -13.35
CA ALA A 40 -11.04 23.12 -12.66
C ALA A 40 -12.24 22.54 -13.45
N ASP A 41 -12.10 22.39 -14.77
CA ASP A 41 -13.09 21.69 -15.60
C ASP A 41 -12.89 20.17 -15.52
N GLY A 42 -13.76 19.50 -14.77
CA GLY A 42 -13.72 18.05 -14.57
C GLY A 42 -13.98 17.20 -15.81
N ASN A 43 -14.42 17.80 -16.91
CA ASN A 43 -14.64 17.08 -18.18
C ASN A 43 -13.49 17.22 -19.17
N LYS A 44 -12.45 17.98 -18.82
CA LYS A 44 -11.33 18.21 -19.73
C LYS A 44 -10.50 16.94 -19.92
N PRO A 45 -10.35 16.44 -21.16
CA PRO A 45 -9.60 15.22 -21.42
C PRO A 45 -8.12 15.32 -20.97
N GLY A 46 -7.63 14.29 -20.29
CA GLY A 46 -6.23 14.21 -19.84
C GLY A 46 -5.89 15.07 -18.61
N LYS A 47 -6.89 15.61 -17.92
CA LYS A 47 -6.72 16.39 -16.67
C LYS A 47 -7.40 15.70 -15.49
N ILE A 48 -6.96 16.05 -14.28
CA ILE A 48 -7.57 15.63 -13.02
C ILE A 48 -8.30 16.81 -12.38
N CYS A 49 -9.42 16.54 -11.71
CA CYS A 49 -10.22 17.55 -11.02
C CYS A 49 -9.95 17.63 -9.50
N THR A 50 -9.02 16.81 -8.98
CA THR A 50 -8.63 16.80 -7.57
C THR A 50 -7.13 16.64 -7.41
N THR A 51 -6.55 17.35 -6.45
CA THR A 51 -5.14 17.22 -6.05
C THR A 51 -4.98 16.48 -4.72
N ARG A 52 -6.10 16.05 -4.12
CA ARG A 52 -6.14 15.43 -2.80
C ARG A 52 -6.41 13.94 -2.88
N ALA A 53 -5.71 13.17 -2.06
CA ALA A 53 -5.89 11.73 -1.95
C ALA A 53 -5.58 11.26 -0.52
N ALA A 54 -6.13 10.11 -0.14
CA ALA A 54 -5.65 9.39 1.04
C ALA A 54 -4.53 8.44 0.60
N LEU A 55 -3.36 8.56 1.23
CA LEU A 55 -2.14 7.91 0.78
C LEU A 55 -1.55 7.07 1.90
N LEU A 56 -1.00 5.92 1.55
CA LEU A 56 -0.12 5.18 2.44
C LEU A 56 1.23 5.89 2.52
N ASN A 57 1.77 6.09 3.73
CA ASN A 57 3.18 6.49 3.85
C ASN A 57 4.05 5.27 3.55
N GLU A 58 5.28 5.53 3.10
CA GLU A 58 6.31 4.49 3.00
C GLU A 58 5.88 3.24 2.20
N PHE A 59 4.98 3.43 1.21
CA PHE A 59 4.31 2.35 0.48
C PHE A 59 5.24 1.38 -0.27
N ASN A 60 6.53 1.70 -0.38
CA ASN A 60 7.55 0.90 -1.04
C ASN A 60 8.59 0.32 -0.07
N LEU A 61 8.48 0.60 1.24
CA LEU A 61 9.29 -0.09 2.25
C LEU A 61 8.84 -1.54 2.35
N PHE A 62 9.83 -2.43 2.47
CA PHE A 62 9.62 -3.87 2.53
C PHE A 62 10.84 -4.54 3.13
N ASP A 63 10.63 -5.38 4.15
CA ASP A 63 11.68 -6.22 4.73
C ASP A 63 11.88 -7.46 3.86
N ASN A 64 12.70 -7.34 2.82
CA ASN A 64 12.95 -8.42 1.88
C ASN A 64 13.74 -9.59 2.49
N HIS A 65 14.55 -9.33 3.53
CA HIS A 65 15.34 -10.36 4.21
C HIS A 65 14.44 -11.34 4.98
N LEU A 66 13.39 -10.84 5.64
CA LEU A 66 12.38 -11.67 6.30
C LEU A 66 11.75 -12.69 5.35
N PHE A 67 11.55 -12.31 4.09
CA PHE A 67 10.94 -13.16 3.07
C PHE A 67 11.95 -13.90 2.17
N GLY A 68 13.25 -13.77 2.43
CA GLY A 68 14.30 -14.42 1.65
C GLY A 68 14.42 -13.91 0.21
N ILE A 69 14.06 -12.65 -0.04
CA ILE A 69 14.07 -12.02 -1.37
C ILE A 69 15.31 -11.14 -1.52
N ASN A 70 15.99 -11.20 -2.66
CA ASN A 70 17.18 -10.38 -2.93
C ASN A 70 16.80 -8.89 -3.10
N ASN A 71 17.70 -7.96 -2.74
CA ASN A 71 17.49 -6.51 -2.86
C ASN A 71 17.09 -6.10 -4.29
N MET A 72 17.80 -6.62 -5.30
CA MET A 72 17.50 -6.32 -6.70
C MET A 72 16.11 -6.77 -7.11
N GLU A 73 15.65 -7.93 -6.63
CA GLU A 73 14.30 -8.44 -6.90
C GLU A 73 13.26 -7.59 -6.18
N ALA A 74 13.51 -7.29 -4.90
CA ALA A 74 12.65 -6.45 -4.09
C ALA A 74 12.44 -5.07 -4.70
N GLU A 75 13.46 -4.43 -5.28
CA GLU A 75 13.32 -3.13 -5.95
C GLU A 75 12.31 -3.16 -7.11
N HIS A 76 12.27 -4.25 -7.87
CA HIS A 76 11.40 -4.41 -9.05
C HIS A 76 10.01 -4.97 -8.72
N MET A 77 9.80 -5.46 -7.50
CA MET A 77 8.50 -5.97 -7.07
C MET A 77 7.44 -4.86 -7.01
N ASP A 78 6.21 -5.22 -7.37
CA ASP A 78 5.04 -4.37 -7.21
C ASP A 78 4.80 -4.07 -5.72
N PRO A 79 4.70 -2.78 -5.31
CA PRO A 79 4.38 -2.39 -3.94
C PRO A 79 3.14 -3.09 -3.38
N GLN A 80 2.14 -3.40 -4.21
CA GLN A 80 0.96 -4.14 -3.76
C GLN A 80 1.30 -5.56 -3.33
N GLN A 81 2.25 -6.21 -4.01
CA GLN A 81 2.70 -7.55 -3.64
C GLN A 81 3.50 -7.51 -2.33
N LYS A 82 4.39 -6.51 -2.17
CA LYS A 82 5.13 -6.29 -0.92
C LYS A 82 4.19 -6.09 0.27
N LEU A 83 3.23 -5.18 0.12
CA LEU A 83 2.22 -4.91 1.15
C LEU A 83 1.39 -6.14 1.48
N LEU A 84 0.98 -6.93 0.47
CA LEU A 84 0.25 -8.17 0.69
C LEU A 84 1.03 -9.16 1.55
N MET A 85 2.33 -9.34 1.28
CA MET A 85 3.19 -10.24 2.04
C MET A 85 3.31 -9.81 3.51
N GLU A 86 3.56 -8.51 3.75
CA GLU A 86 3.62 -7.99 5.11
C GLU A 86 2.29 -8.08 5.86
N CYS A 87 1.17 -7.78 5.19
CA CYS A 87 -0.16 -7.88 5.79
C CYS A 87 -0.50 -9.34 6.14
N THR A 88 -0.13 -10.28 5.28
CA THR A 88 -0.33 -11.71 5.54
C THR A 88 0.47 -12.16 6.76
N TYR A 89 1.74 -11.76 6.84
CA TYR A 89 2.60 -12.07 7.99
C TYR A 89 2.02 -11.53 9.29
N LYS A 90 1.65 -10.24 9.32
CA LYS A 90 1.03 -9.60 10.50
C LYS A 90 -0.30 -10.25 10.89
N ALA A 91 -1.10 -10.67 9.91
CA ALA A 91 -2.37 -11.34 10.20
C ALA A 91 -2.16 -12.71 10.86
N LEU A 92 -1.11 -13.43 10.46
CA LEU A 92 -0.72 -14.68 11.13
C LEU A 92 -0.20 -14.42 12.55
N GLU A 93 0.62 -13.39 12.74
CA GLU A 93 1.10 -12.97 14.07
C GLU A 93 -0.06 -12.59 15.00
N ASP A 94 -1.00 -11.78 14.52
CA ASP A 94 -2.19 -11.35 15.28
C ASP A 94 -3.08 -12.53 15.66
N ALA A 95 -3.20 -13.52 14.77
CA ALA A 95 -3.90 -14.78 15.05
C ALA A 95 -3.12 -15.73 15.98
N GLY A 96 -1.87 -15.42 16.33
CA GLY A 96 -1.00 -16.30 17.11
C GLY A 96 -0.60 -17.58 16.38
N VAL A 97 -0.62 -17.57 15.04
CA VAL A 97 -0.33 -18.73 14.19
C VAL A 97 1.11 -18.63 13.65
N PRO A 98 2.03 -19.53 14.04
CA PRO A 98 3.37 -19.57 13.47
C PRO A 98 3.34 -19.85 11.98
N VAL A 99 4.15 -19.15 11.19
CA VAL A 99 4.19 -19.31 9.71
C VAL A 99 4.55 -20.74 9.32
N GLU A 100 5.45 -21.37 10.07
CA GLU A 100 5.90 -22.76 9.86
C GLU A 100 4.74 -23.75 10.03
N SER A 101 3.76 -23.44 10.87
CA SER A 101 2.60 -24.31 11.12
C SER A 101 1.62 -24.35 9.94
N VAL A 102 1.65 -23.32 9.09
CA VAL A 102 0.82 -23.24 7.88
C VAL A 102 1.48 -23.97 6.71
N SER A 103 2.80 -24.14 6.75
CA SER A 103 3.56 -24.81 5.69
C SER A 103 3.10 -26.26 5.49
N GLY A 104 2.79 -26.62 4.24
CA GLY A 104 2.29 -27.97 3.89
C GLY A 104 0.82 -28.24 4.23
N THR A 105 0.11 -27.29 4.83
CA THR A 105 -1.33 -27.41 5.09
C THR A 105 -2.17 -27.08 3.86
N LYS A 106 -3.47 -27.42 3.89
CA LYS A 106 -4.43 -27.05 2.84
C LYS A 106 -4.98 -25.64 3.04
N THR A 107 -4.10 -24.66 3.22
CA THR A 107 -4.50 -23.25 3.42
C THR A 107 -4.68 -22.55 2.08
N GLY A 108 -5.87 -22.01 1.84
CA GLY A 108 -6.19 -21.25 0.63
C GLY A 108 -5.88 -19.76 0.77
N VAL A 109 -5.50 -19.11 -0.32
CA VAL A 109 -5.24 -17.67 -0.38
C VAL A 109 -6.15 -17.05 -1.45
N PHE A 110 -6.94 -16.05 -1.05
CA PHE A 110 -7.87 -15.34 -1.95
C PHE A 110 -7.57 -13.84 -1.88
N ILE A 111 -7.23 -13.23 -3.02
CA ILE A 111 -6.77 -11.83 -3.09
C ILE A 111 -7.55 -11.06 -4.15
N GLY A 112 -8.13 -9.92 -3.75
CA GLY A 112 -8.64 -8.93 -4.69
C GLY A 112 -7.53 -7.97 -5.11
N LYS A 113 -7.14 -7.99 -6.39
CA LYS A 113 -6.14 -7.08 -6.95
C LYS A 113 -6.64 -6.48 -8.26
N MET A 114 -6.46 -5.17 -8.42
CA MET A 114 -6.65 -4.47 -9.70
C MET A 114 -5.31 -3.89 -10.17
N LYS A 115 -5.08 -3.91 -11.48
CA LYS A 115 -3.82 -3.45 -12.06
C LYS A 115 -3.60 -1.96 -11.77
N ILE A 116 -2.46 -1.66 -11.14
CA ILE A 116 -1.89 -0.33 -11.04
C ILE A 116 -0.55 -0.34 -11.79
N SER A 117 -0.24 0.72 -12.53
CA SER A 117 0.82 0.72 -13.54
C SER A 117 2.24 0.87 -12.97
N TRP A 118 2.62 0.05 -11.99
CA TRP A 118 3.98 0.08 -11.43
C TRP A 118 5.06 -0.32 -12.45
N GLN A 119 4.71 -1.25 -13.35
CA GLN A 119 5.58 -1.75 -14.43
C GLN A 119 6.08 -0.65 -15.41
N ARG A 120 5.56 0.59 -15.33
CA ARG A 120 5.98 1.71 -16.18
C ARG A 120 7.18 2.50 -15.65
N LYS A 121 7.67 2.26 -14.43
CA LYS A 121 8.89 2.92 -13.92
C LYS A 121 10.20 2.24 -14.35
N CYS A 122 10.14 1.01 -14.86
CA CYS A 122 11.30 0.26 -15.34
C CYS A 122 11.40 0.34 -16.87
N VAL A 123 11.63 1.55 -17.41
CA VAL A 123 12.19 1.79 -18.75
C VAL A 123 13.10 2.99 -18.65
#